data_AF-A0A3B9LZZ5-F1
#
_entry.id   AF-A0A3B9LZZ5-F1
#
_cell.length_a   1.000
_cell.length_b   1.000
_cell.length_c   1.000
_cell.angle_alpha   90.00
_cell.angle_beta   90.00
_cell.angle_gamma   90.00
#
_symmetry.space_group_name_H-M   'P 1'
#
loop_
_entity.id
_entity.type
_entity.pdbx_description
1 polymer ?
#
loop_
_entity_poly.entity_id
_entity_poly.type
_entity_poly.pdbx_seq_one_letter_code
_entity_poly.pdbx_strand_id
1 'polypeptide(L)'
;MRIKTETRILVSLLLTFSLLLLPATALARKGDKNFKAGMQYEAAQQWEKAAQEFTLAVAADPSNLEYQLHFRRASFNASQSYMQQGRALAEQRDFVGAYNAFRQAYGYDPVNELAVSEMERMLRLQGVKEGNNGNTNGTRTGEIQDGTLTPTSAQAEEAALPPPHTEQLRVISYSGDLKAFVRSLAEQLNLNVVF
;
A
#
# COMPACT_ATOMS: atom_id res chain seq x y z
N MET A 1 -25.19 -42.59 -54.97
CA MET A 1 -24.97 -41.17 -55.30
C MET A 1 -23.64 -40.73 -54.65
N ARG A 2 -22.52 -40.79 -55.40
CA ARG A 2 -21.17 -40.50 -54.89
C ARG A 2 -20.99 -38.98 -54.82
N ILE A 3 -21.05 -38.41 -53.63
CA ILE A 3 -20.64 -37.02 -53.40
C ILE A 3 -19.15 -36.94 -53.77
N LYS A 4 -18.82 -36.20 -54.82
CA LYS A 4 -17.49 -36.19 -55.44
C LYS A 4 -16.49 -35.60 -54.44
N THR A 5 -15.40 -36.30 -54.17
CA THR A 5 -14.31 -35.87 -53.25
C THR A 5 -13.86 -34.44 -53.52
N GLU A 6 -13.89 -34.04 -54.80
CA GLU A 6 -13.71 -32.68 -55.31
C GLU A 6 -14.55 -31.62 -54.57
N THR A 7 -15.84 -31.87 -54.30
CA THR A 7 -16.70 -30.90 -53.62
C THR A 7 -16.34 -30.77 -52.14
N ARG A 8 -15.81 -31.83 -51.52
CA ARG A 8 -15.32 -31.78 -50.13
C ARG A 8 -14.01 -31.01 -50.03
N ILE A 9 -13.12 -31.18 -51.01
CA ILE A 9 -11.85 -30.44 -51.09
C ILE A 9 -12.13 -28.95 -51.33
N LEU A 10 -13.03 -28.62 -52.27
CA LEU A 10 -13.41 -27.23 -52.54
C LEU A 10 -14.07 -26.57 -51.34
N VAL A 11 -14.97 -27.27 -50.63
CA VAL A 11 -15.56 -26.75 -49.39
C VAL A 11 -14.51 -26.56 -48.29
N SER A 12 -13.57 -27.50 -48.15
CA SER A 12 -12.46 -27.38 -47.18
C SER A 12 -11.55 -26.19 -47.50
N LEU A 13 -11.23 -25.97 -48.78
CA LEU A 13 -10.34 -24.90 -49.22
C LEU A 13 -11.04 -23.53 -49.10
N LEU A 14 -12.34 -23.48 -49.32
CA LEU A 14 -13.16 -22.30 -49.10
C LEU A 14 -13.33 -21.99 -47.60
N LEU A 15 -13.41 -23.02 -46.74
CA LEU A 15 -13.44 -22.85 -45.29
C LEU A 15 -12.10 -22.32 -44.74
N THR A 16 -10.97 -22.85 -45.21
CA THR A 16 -9.64 -22.38 -44.79
C THR A 16 -9.35 -20.99 -45.30
N PHE A 17 -9.74 -20.68 -46.54
CA PHE A 17 -9.61 -19.33 -47.10
C PHE A 17 -10.50 -18.32 -46.37
N SER A 18 -11.73 -18.71 -46.00
CA SER A 18 -12.64 -17.89 -45.19
C SER A 18 -12.10 -17.66 -43.77
N LEU A 19 -11.37 -18.62 -43.19
CA LEU A 19 -10.72 -18.47 -41.88
C LEU A 19 -9.47 -17.59 -41.96
N LEU A 20 -8.78 -17.57 -43.11
CA LEU A 20 -7.60 -16.74 -43.36
C LEU A 20 -7.94 -15.28 -43.72
N LEU A 21 -9.18 -15.03 -44.18
CA LEU A 21 -9.72 -13.70 -44.47
C LEU A 21 -10.35 -12.99 -43.26
N LEU A 22 -10.35 -13.63 -42.08
CA LEU A 22 -10.68 -12.93 -40.84
C LEU A 22 -9.68 -11.77 -40.70
N PRO A 23 -10.13 -10.51 -40.62
CA PRO A 23 -9.23 -9.41 -40.41
C PRO A 23 -8.49 -9.66 -39.09
N ALA A 24 -7.17 -9.59 -39.11
CA ALA A 24 -6.33 -9.58 -37.91
C ALA A 24 -6.53 -8.29 -37.10
N THR A 25 -7.75 -7.80 -36.96
CA THR A 25 -8.16 -6.64 -36.17
C THR A 25 -8.21 -6.96 -34.67
N ALA A 26 -7.56 -8.03 -34.23
CA ALA A 26 -7.41 -8.39 -32.82
C ALA A 26 -6.20 -7.71 -32.13
N LEU A 27 -5.44 -6.87 -32.84
CA LEU A 27 -4.27 -6.15 -32.30
C LEU A 27 -4.52 -4.65 -32.05
N ALA A 28 -5.77 -4.23 -31.84
CA ALA A 28 -5.98 -2.99 -31.09
C ALA A 28 -5.56 -3.26 -29.63
N ARG A 29 -4.29 -3.01 -29.29
CA ARG A 29 -3.76 -3.15 -27.94
C ARG A 29 -4.58 -2.27 -27.00
N LYS A 30 -5.48 -2.92 -26.26
CA LYS A 30 -6.30 -2.31 -25.22
C LYS A 30 -5.33 -1.62 -24.24
N GLY A 31 -5.47 -0.31 -24.04
CA GLY A 31 -4.61 0.45 -23.12
C GLY A 31 -3.51 1.30 -23.75
N ASP A 32 -3.22 1.18 -25.07
CA ASP A 32 -2.16 1.97 -25.75
C ASP A 32 -2.32 3.48 -25.56
N LYS A 33 -3.57 3.98 -25.55
CA LYS A 33 -3.87 5.40 -25.37
C LYS A 33 -3.44 5.88 -23.97
N ASN A 34 -3.83 5.15 -22.94
CA ASN A 34 -3.50 5.49 -21.55
C ASN A 34 -2.00 5.31 -21.31
N PHE A 35 -1.38 4.28 -21.90
CA PHE A 35 0.06 4.10 -21.83
C PHE A 35 0.82 5.29 -22.43
N LYS A 36 0.43 5.77 -23.62
CA LYS A 36 1.03 6.97 -24.23
C LYS A 36 0.82 8.23 -23.38
N ALA A 37 -0.35 8.39 -22.76
CA ALA A 37 -0.61 9.50 -21.85
C ALA A 37 0.29 9.40 -20.59
N GLY A 38 0.38 8.22 -20.00
CA GLY A 38 1.26 7.93 -18.86
C GLY A 38 2.73 8.25 -19.18
N MET A 39 3.21 7.87 -20.37
CA MET A 39 4.56 8.19 -20.84
C MET A 39 4.82 9.70 -20.93
N GLN A 40 3.84 10.49 -21.37
CA GLN A 40 3.97 11.95 -21.39
C GLN A 40 4.06 12.54 -19.99
N TYR A 41 3.22 12.05 -19.06
CA TYR A 41 3.29 12.47 -17.66
C TYR A 41 4.58 12.03 -16.97
N GLU A 42 5.09 10.84 -17.29
CA GLU A 42 6.37 10.34 -16.80
C GLU A 42 7.52 11.23 -17.27
N ALA A 43 7.54 11.61 -18.55
CA ALA A 43 8.52 12.55 -19.10
C ALA A 43 8.43 13.94 -18.45
N ALA A 44 7.22 14.36 -18.07
CA ALA A 44 6.97 15.61 -17.34
C ALA A 44 7.18 15.48 -15.81
N GLN A 45 7.64 14.32 -15.31
CA GLN A 45 7.80 14.02 -13.88
C GLN A 45 6.52 14.17 -13.06
N GLN A 46 5.36 14.08 -13.71
CA GLN A 46 4.04 14.07 -13.06
C GLN A 46 3.69 12.64 -12.66
N TRP A 47 4.43 12.10 -11.70
CA TRP A 47 4.42 10.68 -11.32
C TRP A 47 3.04 10.16 -10.92
N GLU A 48 2.26 10.98 -10.22
CA GLU A 48 0.91 10.62 -9.80
C GLU A 48 -0.02 10.37 -10.99
N LYS A 49 -0.08 11.31 -11.93
CA LYS A 49 -0.90 11.17 -13.14
C LYS A 49 -0.39 10.05 -14.03
N ALA A 50 0.93 9.89 -14.12
CA ALA A 50 1.54 8.77 -14.84
C ALA A 50 1.09 7.43 -14.25
N ALA A 51 1.15 7.27 -12.93
CA ALA A 51 0.71 6.05 -12.25
C ALA A 51 -0.79 5.77 -12.48
N GLN A 52 -1.64 6.79 -12.47
CA GLN A 52 -3.08 6.63 -12.76
C GLN A 52 -3.31 6.14 -14.20
N GLU A 53 -2.69 6.78 -15.19
CA GLU A 53 -2.82 6.37 -16.59
C GLU A 53 -2.24 4.97 -16.85
N PHE A 54 -1.09 4.66 -16.25
CA PHE A 54 -0.51 3.33 -16.34
C PHE A 54 -1.36 2.28 -15.61
N THR A 55 -2.05 2.63 -14.53
CA THR A 55 -3.03 1.73 -13.89
C THR A 55 -4.12 1.34 -14.88
N LEU A 56 -4.64 2.31 -15.64
CA LEU A 56 -5.64 2.06 -16.68
C LEU A 56 -5.07 1.21 -17.83
N ALA A 57 -3.79 1.39 -18.18
CA ALA A 57 -3.11 0.58 -19.19
C ALA A 57 -2.92 -0.87 -18.71
N VAL A 58 -2.44 -1.09 -17.48
CA VAL A 58 -2.28 -2.41 -16.87
C VAL A 58 -3.64 -3.10 -16.69
N ALA A 59 -4.69 -2.38 -16.30
CA ALA A 59 -6.04 -2.94 -16.22
C ALA A 59 -6.59 -3.36 -17.59
N ALA A 60 -6.17 -2.69 -18.66
CA ALA A 60 -6.58 -3.01 -20.01
C ALA A 60 -5.87 -4.25 -20.57
N ASP A 61 -4.56 -4.39 -20.29
CA ASP A 61 -3.78 -5.59 -20.61
C ASP A 61 -2.80 -5.91 -19.47
N PRO A 62 -3.21 -6.76 -18.50
CA PRO A 62 -2.37 -7.15 -17.38
C PRO A 62 -1.19 -8.02 -17.79
N SER A 63 -1.18 -8.60 -18.99
CA SER A 63 -0.09 -9.49 -19.45
C SER A 63 1.11 -8.73 -20.03
N ASN A 64 0.91 -7.45 -20.35
CA ASN A 64 1.95 -6.61 -20.92
C ASN A 64 2.97 -6.15 -19.86
N LEU A 65 4.18 -6.71 -19.92
CA LEU A 65 5.28 -6.39 -19.02
C LEU A 65 5.72 -4.92 -19.09
N GLU A 66 5.61 -4.29 -20.27
CA GLU A 66 5.97 -2.88 -20.45
C GLU A 66 5.07 -1.99 -19.59
N TYR A 67 3.75 -2.23 -19.61
CA TYR A 67 2.79 -1.48 -18.81
C TYR A 67 3.05 -1.65 -17.32
N GLN A 68 3.31 -2.89 -16.89
CA GLN A 68 3.63 -3.18 -15.50
C GLN A 68 4.91 -2.48 -15.03
N LEU A 69 5.95 -2.46 -15.88
CA LEU A 69 7.23 -1.84 -15.55
C LEU A 69 7.07 -0.32 -15.36
N HIS A 70 6.40 0.33 -16.30
CA HIS A 70 6.14 1.77 -16.23
C HIS A 70 5.22 2.13 -15.07
N PHE A 71 4.16 1.34 -14.83
CA PHE A 71 3.32 1.50 -13.65
C PHE A 71 4.15 1.41 -12.36
N ARG A 72 4.95 0.36 -12.18
CA ARG A 72 5.77 0.17 -10.98
C ARG A 72 6.74 1.33 -10.77
N ARG A 73 7.39 1.79 -11.84
CA ARG A 73 8.29 2.96 -11.79
C ARG A 73 7.53 4.22 -11.38
N ALA A 74 6.40 4.51 -12.01
CA ALA A 74 5.61 5.70 -11.72
C ALA A 74 5.07 5.68 -10.28
N SER A 75 4.52 4.54 -9.83
CA SER A 75 4.01 4.36 -8.46
C SER A 75 5.10 4.53 -7.41
N PHE A 76 6.30 3.96 -7.63
CA PHE A 76 7.44 4.20 -6.73
C PHE A 76 7.78 5.69 -6.62
N ASN A 77 7.91 6.39 -7.76
CA ASN A 77 8.25 7.82 -7.75
C ASN A 77 7.10 8.68 -7.16
N ALA A 78 5.85 8.30 -7.38
CA ALA A 78 4.69 8.93 -6.74
C ALA A 78 4.75 8.76 -5.22
N SER A 79 5.05 7.54 -4.73
CA SER A 79 5.26 7.28 -3.30
C SER A 79 6.35 8.18 -2.72
N GLN A 80 7.51 8.29 -3.39
CA GLN A 80 8.59 9.16 -2.94
C GLN A 80 8.19 10.65 -2.93
N SER A 81 7.37 11.09 -3.90
CA SER A 81 6.86 12.46 -3.95
C SER A 81 5.93 12.75 -2.77
N TYR A 82 5.02 11.82 -2.45
CA TYR A 82 4.15 11.92 -1.29
C TYR A 82 4.91 11.85 0.05
N MET A 83 6.01 11.08 0.12
CA MET A 83 6.91 11.11 1.29
C MET A 83 7.54 12.49 1.50
N GLN A 84 7.96 13.16 0.41
CA GLN A 84 8.50 14.52 0.50
C GLN A 84 7.43 15.53 0.92
N GLN A 85 6.23 15.43 0.34
CA GLN A 85 5.10 16.28 0.70
C GLN A 85 4.71 16.11 2.18
N GLY A 86 4.63 14.87 2.67
CA GLY A 86 4.34 14.58 4.07
C GLY A 86 5.36 15.19 5.02
N ARG A 87 6.66 15.10 4.69
CA ARG A 87 7.72 15.77 5.47
C ARG A 87 7.55 17.29 5.49
N ALA A 88 7.29 17.91 4.34
CA ALA A 88 7.09 19.35 4.25
C ALA A 88 5.87 19.83 5.06
N LEU A 89 4.77 19.06 5.08
CA LEU A 89 3.58 19.36 5.89
C LEU A 89 3.85 19.16 7.39
N ALA A 90 4.62 18.12 7.75
CA ALA A 90 5.02 17.88 9.13
C ALA A 90 5.90 19.02 9.68
N GLU A 91 6.82 19.54 8.86
CA GLU A 91 7.63 20.72 9.19
C GLU A 91 6.77 21.96 9.44
N GLN A 92 5.68 22.11 8.70
CA GLN A 92 4.68 23.17 8.88
C GLN A 92 3.74 22.93 10.07
N ARG A 93 3.92 21.84 10.84
CA ARG A 93 3.04 21.39 11.94
C ARG A 93 1.60 21.11 11.52
N ASP A 94 1.39 20.84 10.24
CA ASP A 94 0.17 20.25 9.71
C ASP A 94 0.28 18.72 9.74
N PHE A 95 0.12 18.15 10.94
CA PHE A 95 0.25 16.71 11.15
C PHE A 95 -0.87 15.90 10.48
N VAL A 96 -2.07 16.48 10.33
CA VAL A 96 -3.20 15.82 9.65
C VAL A 96 -2.93 15.75 8.15
N GLY A 97 -2.47 16.87 7.54
CA GLY A 97 -2.04 16.89 6.15
C GLY A 97 -0.88 15.93 5.89
N ALA A 98 0.13 15.95 6.77
CA ALA A 98 1.28 15.05 6.68
C ALA A 98 0.88 13.58 6.74
N TYR A 99 0.01 13.20 7.68
CA TYR A 99 -0.51 11.84 7.80
C TYR A 99 -1.19 11.38 6.50
N ASN A 100 -2.04 12.23 5.92
CA ASN A 100 -2.74 11.91 4.67
C ASN A 100 -1.76 11.72 3.50
N ALA A 101 -0.71 12.56 3.41
CA ALA A 101 0.32 12.42 2.40
C ALA A 101 1.11 11.10 2.56
N PHE A 102 1.52 10.74 3.79
CA PHE A 102 2.18 9.46 4.03
C PHE A 102 1.27 8.26 3.75
N ARG A 103 -0.01 8.37 4.05
CA ARG A 103 -1.00 7.34 3.69
C ARG A 103 -1.09 7.14 2.18
N GLN A 104 -1.07 8.23 1.41
CA GLN A 104 -1.01 8.11 -0.05
C GLN A 104 0.31 7.48 -0.52
N ALA A 105 1.44 7.85 0.09
CA ALA A 105 2.73 7.25 -0.23
C ALA A 105 2.71 5.72 -0.07
N TYR A 106 2.13 5.23 1.03
CA TYR A 106 1.95 3.79 1.27
C TYR A 106 0.99 3.13 0.28
N GLY A 107 -0.07 3.84 -0.12
CA GLY A 107 -1.01 3.35 -1.14
C GLY A 107 -0.37 3.12 -2.51
N TYR A 108 0.62 3.93 -2.89
CA TYR A 108 1.36 3.75 -4.15
C TYR A 108 2.47 2.69 -4.05
N ASP A 109 3.13 2.58 -2.90
CA ASP A 109 4.17 1.56 -2.65
C ASP A 109 3.98 0.90 -1.28
N PRO A 110 3.31 -0.27 -1.22
CA PRO A 110 3.09 -0.99 0.02
C PRO A 110 4.38 -1.52 0.67
N VAL A 111 5.51 -1.53 -0.05
CA VAL A 111 6.81 -1.94 0.50
C VAL A 111 7.48 -0.80 1.28
N ASN A 112 6.93 0.42 1.19
CA ASN A 112 7.44 1.60 1.87
C ASN A 112 7.00 1.63 3.36
N GLU A 113 7.62 0.77 4.18
CA GLU A 113 7.41 0.70 5.63
C GLU A 113 7.75 2.02 6.35
N LEU A 114 8.61 2.85 5.75
CA LEU A 114 8.94 4.17 6.29
C LEU A 114 7.70 5.08 6.32
N ALA A 115 6.79 4.96 5.35
CA ALA A 115 5.53 5.71 5.35
C ALA A 115 4.67 5.37 6.58
N VAL A 116 4.66 4.09 7.01
CA VAL A 116 3.92 3.63 8.20
C VAL A 116 4.50 4.24 9.47
N SER A 117 5.82 4.16 9.63
CA SER A 117 6.55 4.80 10.74
C SER A 117 6.25 6.31 10.85
N GLU A 118 6.26 7.01 9.72
CA GLU A 118 5.97 8.45 9.69
C GLU A 118 4.49 8.76 9.97
N MET A 119 3.55 7.95 9.49
CA MET A 119 2.13 8.05 9.85
C MET A 119 1.92 7.96 11.37
N GLU A 120 2.52 6.95 12.02
CA GLU A 120 2.45 6.81 13.48
C GLU A 120 3.07 8.02 14.20
N ARG A 121 4.21 8.51 13.70
CA ARG A 121 4.85 9.72 14.23
C ARG A 121 3.93 10.94 14.14
N MET A 122 3.19 11.11 13.04
CA MET A 122 2.26 12.23 12.89
C MET A 122 1.11 12.16 13.89
N LEU A 123 0.55 10.96 14.13
CA LEU A 123 -0.49 10.77 15.15
C LEU A 123 0.01 11.13 16.56
N ARG A 124 1.24 10.72 16.91
CA ARG A 124 1.85 11.10 18.20
C ARG A 124 2.03 12.61 18.32
N LEU A 125 2.55 13.26 17.28
CA LEU A 125 2.77 14.72 17.29
C LEU A 125 1.45 15.52 17.33
N GLN A 126 0.39 15.00 16.70
CA GLN A 126 -0.94 15.58 16.80
C GLN A 126 -1.48 15.53 18.24
N GLY A 127 -1.40 14.37 18.90
CA GLY A 127 -1.83 14.23 20.30
C GLY A 127 -1.05 15.15 21.26
N VAL A 128 0.26 15.33 21.03
CA VAL A 128 1.08 16.28 21.80
C VAL A 128 0.63 17.73 21.58
N LYS A 129 0.28 18.12 20.34
CA LYS A 129 -0.22 19.46 20.03
C LYS A 129 -1.57 19.74 20.70
N GLU A 130 -2.49 18.78 20.68
CA GLU A 130 -3.81 18.89 21.31
C GLU A 130 -3.68 18.96 22.85
N GLY A 131 -2.82 18.12 23.45
CA GLY A 131 -2.53 18.16 24.88
C GLY A 131 -1.84 19.45 25.35
N ASN A 132 -1.00 20.06 24.50
CA ASN A 132 -0.30 21.30 24.82
C ASN A 132 -1.19 22.55 24.63
N ASN A 133 -2.13 22.54 23.68
CA ASN A 133 -3.10 23.62 23.48
C ASN A 133 -4.19 23.66 24.58
N GLY A 134 -4.37 22.58 25.33
CA GLY A 134 -5.31 22.53 26.46
C GLY A 134 -4.75 22.99 27.80
N ASN A 135 -3.45 23.32 27.89
CA ASN A 135 -2.78 23.48 29.18
C ASN A 135 -1.99 24.79 29.33
N THR A 136 -2.67 25.94 29.21
CA THR A 136 -2.29 27.15 29.96
C THR A 136 -2.93 27.11 31.34
N ASN A 137 -2.45 26.20 32.20
CA ASN A 137 -2.38 26.37 33.66
C ASN A 137 -1.96 25.06 34.32
N GLY A 138 -0.91 25.14 35.14
CA GLY A 138 -0.72 24.21 36.26
C GLY A 138 0.16 23.01 35.98
N THR A 139 1.41 23.13 36.44
CA THR A 139 2.25 22.05 36.96
C THR A 139 1.43 20.91 37.58
N ARG A 140 1.60 19.68 37.08
CA ARG A 140 1.48 18.44 37.88
C ARG A 140 2.08 17.25 37.15
N THR A 141 3.26 16.89 37.64
CA THR A 141 3.82 15.54 37.67
C THR A 141 2.81 14.58 38.30
N GLY A 142 2.67 13.36 37.75
CA GLY A 142 2.19 12.21 38.50
C GLY A 142 0.98 11.46 37.94
N GLU A 143 1.21 10.17 37.70
CA GLU A 143 0.28 9.04 37.85
C GLU A 143 -0.73 8.71 36.74
N ILE A 144 -0.40 7.62 36.06
CA ILE A 144 -1.31 6.68 35.38
C ILE A 144 -2.38 6.23 36.37
N GLN A 145 -3.66 6.37 36.02
CA GLN A 145 -4.74 5.70 36.72
C GLN A 145 -5.66 5.02 35.71
N ASP A 146 -5.63 3.69 35.81
CA ASP A 146 -6.53 2.71 35.24
C ASP A 146 -7.98 3.00 35.64
N GLY A 147 -8.92 2.85 34.70
CA GLY A 147 -10.29 3.35 34.86
C GLY A 147 -11.20 3.00 33.69
N THR A 148 -11.46 1.70 33.54
CA THR A 148 -12.49 1.07 32.71
C THR A 148 -13.83 1.81 32.74
N LEU A 149 -14.39 2.18 31.57
CA LEU A 149 -15.84 2.18 31.31
C LEU A 149 -16.16 1.78 29.86
N THR A 150 -16.99 0.75 29.78
CA THR A 150 -17.68 0.03 28.69
C THR A 150 -18.10 0.81 27.43
N PRO A 151 -17.95 0.24 26.22
CA PRO A 151 -18.62 0.72 25.00
C PRO A 151 -20.07 0.22 24.93
N THR A 152 -21.01 1.15 24.69
CA THR A 152 -22.40 0.85 24.38
C THR A 152 -22.50 0.10 23.05
N SER A 153 -23.18 -1.03 23.08
CA SER A 153 -23.51 -1.90 21.96
C SER A 153 -24.49 -1.25 20.97
N ALA A 154 -24.10 -1.23 19.69
CA ALA A 154 -25.03 -1.27 18.57
C ALA A 154 -24.49 -2.28 17.55
N GLN A 155 -25.19 -3.40 17.43
CA GLN A 155 -24.92 -4.49 16.49
C GLN A 155 -25.06 -4.04 15.04
N ALA A 156 -24.03 -4.34 14.25
CA ALA A 156 -24.19 -4.87 12.90
C ALA A 156 -23.08 -5.91 12.70
N GLU A 157 -23.47 -7.19 12.74
CA GLU A 157 -22.60 -8.32 12.40
C GLU A 157 -22.35 -8.35 10.90
N GLU A 158 -21.10 -8.22 10.47
CA GLU A 158 -20.66 -8.74 9.18
C GLU A 158 -19.20 -9.23 9.27
N ALA A 159 -19.07 -10.57 9.33
CA ALA A 159 -17.90 -11.43 9.16
C ALA A 159 -16.48 -10.83 9.39
N ALA A 160 -15.98 -10.97 10.62
CA ALA A 160 -14.59 -10.67 10.98
C ALA A 160 -13.63 -11.79 10.53
N LEU A 161 -12.64 -11.42 9.70
CA LEU A 161 -11.36 -12.12 9.61
C LEU A 161 -10.72 -12.19 11.02
N PRO A 162 -9.99 -13.25 11.37
CA PRO A 162 -9.32 -13.33 12.67
C PRO A 162 -8.39 -12.11 12.84
N PRO A 163 -8.43 -11.41 14.00
CA PRO A 163 -7.60 -10.24 14.22
C PRO A 163 -6.11 -10.63 14.14
N PRO A 164 -5.25 -9.77 13.57
CA PRO A 164 -3.80 -9.99 13.66
C PRO A 164 -3.43 -10.04 15.14
N HIS A 165 -2.68 -11.08 15.54
CA HIS A 165 -2.16 -11.17 16.89
C HIS A 165 -1.27 -9.94 17.15
N THR A 166 -1.80 -8.96 17.87
CA THR A 166 -1.04 -7.81 18.35
C THR A 166 -0.12 -8.29 19.47
N GLU A 167 1.03 -8.86 19.12
CA GLU A 167 2.12 -9.00 20.08
C GLU A 167 2.54 -7.59 20.48
N GLN A 168 2.14 -7.16 21.67
CA GLN A 168 2.56 -5.89 22.24
C GLN A 168 4.08 -5.96 22.47
N LEU A 169 4.83 -5.41 21.51
CA LEU A 169 6.28 -5.25 21.63
C LEU A 169 6.58 -4.30 22.80
N ARG A 170 6.87 -4.88 23.97
CA ARG A 170 7.27 -4.14 25.16
C ARG A 170 8.71 -3.68 24.99
N VAL A 171 8.92 -2.41 24.67
CA VAL A 171 10.26 -1.80 24.69
C VAL A 171 10.69 -1.59 26.14
N ILE A 172 11.55 -2.46 26.65
CA ILE A 172 12.14 -2.32 27.99
C ILE A 172 13.43 -1.52 27.86
N SER A 173 13.41 -0.27 28.31
CA SER A 173 14.63 0.54 28.44
C SER A 173 15.35 0.13 29.72
N TYR A 174 16.47 -0.59 29.60
CA TYR A 174 17.27 -1.03 30.74
C TYR A 174 18.67 -0.40 30.73
N SER A 175 19.10 0.12 31.88
CA SER A 175 20.45 0.66 32.10
C SER A 175 21.09 -0.07 33.29
N GLY A 176 21.93 -1.06 33.02
CA GLY A 176 22.60 -1.89 34.03
C GLY A 176 23.28 -3.14 33.43
N ASP A 177 23.64 -4.11 34.28
CA ASP A 177 24.20 -5.39 33.82
C ASP A 177 23.12 -6.23 33.11
N LEU A 178 23.29 -6.41 31.80
CA LEU A 178 22.37 -7.11 30.92
C LEU A 178 22.26 -8.60 31.29
N LYS A 179 23.34 -9.23 31.77
CA LYS A 179 23.35 -10.67 32.06
C LYS A 179 22.40 -11.01 33.22
N ALA A 180 22.42 -10.20 34.27
CA ALA A 180 21.51 -10.34 35.40
C ALA A 180 20.04 -10.12 34.99
N PHE A 181 19.80 -9.12 34.14
CA PHE A 181 18.45 -8.80 33.65
C PHE A 181 17.87 -9.93 32.79
N VAL A 182 18.62 -10.43 31.82
CA VAL A 182 18.18 -11.55 30.96
C VAL A 182 17.92 -12.81 31.79
N ARG A 183 18.75 -13.09 32.81
CA ARG A 183 18.53 -14.23 33.71
C ARG A 183 17.23 -14.09 34.51
N SER A 184 16.92 -12.89 35.00
CA SER A 184 15.66 -12.64 35.73
C SER A 184 14.41 -12.78 34.86
N LEU A 185 14.45 -12.31 33.61
CA LEU A 185 13.36 -12.49 32.66
C LEU A 185 13.17 -13.96 32.26
N ALA A 186 14.28 -14.66 32.04
CA ALA A 186 14.25 -16.08 31.73
C ALA A 186 13.60 -16.90 32.86
N GLU A 187 13.92 -16.58 34.11
CA GLU A 187 13.32 -17.23 35.28
C GLU A 187 11.81 -16.96 35.40
N GLN A 188 11.37 -15.73 35.12
CA GLN A 188 9.92 -15.39 35.07
C GLN A 188 9.16 -16.15 33.97
N LEU A 189 9.84 -16.45 32.87
CA LEU A 189 9.28 -17.18 31.74
C LEU A 189 9.54 -18.69 31.82
N ASN A 190 10.13 -19.17 32.91
CA ASN A 190 10.53 -20.56 33.13
C ASN A 190 11.42 -21.12 32.00
N LEU A 191 12.31 -20.27 31.47
CA LEU A 191 13.27 -20.59 30.43
C LEU A 191 14.64 -20.85 31.04
N ASN A 192 15.30 -21.93 30.63
CA ASN A 192 16.66 -22.22 31.04
C ASN A 192 17.65 -21.50 30.12
N VAL A 193 18.37 -20.51 30.65
CA VAL A 193 19.34 -19.73 29.90
C VAL A 193 20.74 -19.96 30.47
N VAL A 194 21.64 -20.40 29.60
CA VAL A 194 23.07 -20.62 29.89
C VAL A 194 23.87 -19.53 29.16
N PHE A 195 24.82 -18.91 29.86
CA PHE A 195 25.71 -17.87 29.33
C PHE A 195 27.15 -18.33 29.32
#